data_AF-A0A1W9Z2B3-F1
#
_entry.id   AF-A0A1W9Z2B3-F1
#
_cell.length_a   1.000
_cell.length_b   1.000
_cell.length_c   1.000
_cell.angle_alpha   90.00
_cell.angle_beta   90.00
_cell.angle_gamma   90.00
#
_symmetry.space_group_name_H-M   'P 1'
#
loop_
_entity.id
_entity.type
_entity.pdbx_description
1 polymer ?
#
loop_
_entity_poly.entity_id
_entity_poly.type
_entity_poly.pdbx_seq_one_letter_code
_entity_poly.pdbx_strand_id
1 'polypeptide(L)'
;MRRTVDIPRMTRYRGGTYSPTVDTVVFTDGSSARTDLIRLNPGIDAYSLDYAGVAPSRPSRYRPANWSAVRNAAARAYEAEVDWIIRNSFPTLGTAELSRRVRAAGHLRGGSNLAEHEAIAATQAAIWHFTNGLRLDNRPLNVPVAVTDEPGVLTFEFDDDPQLAGYAVELTTAGAVSLQLQKSLDGTTWRDVAASGLNVPAGHGTYRRRLGLGTTTSETRPGRAHRGYRFYRLVVAGAEHDIEIDDVTFTLHGSGHYRNADRVVALYDHLVAGAESARRSTVAPRLTADRVVLGGASMGPFGFHATDAATLTVSTGEIVDDAGRPIQGPVSPGTDIHLRGAGPGTVTVTASVPAARDGFGGRVLTGIAYENHRLTPVALATPTPTVVDFEITTRTT
;
A
#
# COMPACT_ATOMS: atom_id res chain seq x y z
N MET A 1 -29.25 -14.20 9.14
CA MET A 1 -28.46 -15.32 8.59
C MET A 1 -27.87 -14.85 7.26
N ARG A 2 -26.57 -14.52 7.24
CA ARG A 2 -25.92 -13.79 6.13
C ARG A 2 -25.94 -14.60 4.83
N ARG A 3 -26.48 -14.03 3.75
CA ARG A 3 -26.38 -14.57 2.38
C ARG A 3 -24.93 -14.39 1.90
N THR A 4 -24.13 -15.44 2.03
CA THR A 4 -22.83 -15.53 1.35
C THR A 4 -23.10 -15.71 -0.14
N VAL A 5 -22.39 -14.96 -0.99
CA VAL A 5 -22.35 -15.21 -2.44
C VAL A 5 -22.03 -16.70 -2.64
N ASP A 6 -22.84 -17.40 -3.46
CA ASP A 6 -22.71 -18.84 -3.67
C ASP A 6 -21.48 -19.12 -4.57
N ILE A 7 -20.29 -18.95 -4.00
CA ILE A 7 -19.04 -19.19 -4.71
C ILE A 7 -18.80 -20.71 -4.70
N PRO A 8 -18.69 -21.34 -5.88
CA PRO A 8 -18.45 -22.77 -5.98
C PRO A 8 -17.11 -23.15 -5.31
N ARG A 9 -16.99 -24.42 -4.91
CA ARG A 9 -15.75 -24.96 -4.33
C ARG A 9 -14.55 -24.62 -5.23
N MET A 10 -13.52 -24.02 -4.64
CA MET A 10 -12.34 -23.57 -5.34
C MET A 10 -11.22 -24.61 -5.23
N THR A 11 -10.38 -24.73 -6.25
CA THR A 11 -9.20 -25.62 -6.19
C THR A 11 -7.95 -24.86 -6.63
N ARG A 12 -6.91 -24.91 -5.79
CA ARG A 12 -5.57 -24.48 -6.15
C ARG A 12 -4.81 -25.69 -6.69
N TYR A 13 -4.49 -25.69 -7.98
CA TYR A 13 -3.65 -26.73 -8.58
C TYR A 13 -2.18 -26.52 -8.20
N ARG A 14 -1.36 -27.57 -8.40
CA ARG A 14 0.08 -27.63 -8.06
C ARG A 14 0.76 -26.28 -8.29
N GLY A 15 1.48 -25.78 -7.29
CA GLY A 15 2.36 -24.64 -7.46
C GLY A 15 3.42 -24.96 -8.52
N GLY A 16 3.30 -24.35 -9.70
CA GLY A 16 4.22 -24.50 -10.82
C GLY A 16 3.46 -24.29 -12.12
N THR A 17 3.73 -23.26 -12.89
CA THR A 17 4.85 -22.32 -12.94
C THR A 17 4.50 -21.05 -12.16
N TYR A 18 5.45 -20.47 -11.43
CA TYR A 18 5.38 -19.03 -11.14
C TYR A 18 4.95 -18.33 -12.42
N SER A 19 4.00 -17.41 -12.37
CA SER A 19 3.74 -16.59 -13.55
C SER A 19 5.10 -16.03 -14.01
N PRO A 20 5.42 -15.97 -15.31
CA PRO A 20 6.63 -15.28 -15.78
C PRO A 20 6.71 -13.81 -15.31
N THR A 21 5.66 -13.33 -14.64
CA THR A 21 5.49 -12.05 -13.97
C THR A 21 5.84 -12.05 -12.47
N VAL A 22 6.66 -12.97 -11.96
CA VAL A 22 7.08 -12.97 -10.54
C VAL A 22 8.23 -12.01 -10.32
N ASP A 23 7.98 -10.99 -9.50
CA ASP A 23 9.01 -10.11 -8.96
C ASP A 23 9.49 -10.58 -7.59
N THR A 24 10.70 -10.15 -7.22
CA THR A 24 11.22 -10.32 -5.86
C THR A 24 11.20 -8.97 -5.18
N VAL A 25 10.52 -8.90 -4.03
CA VAL A 25 10.49 -7.71 -3.19
C VAL A 25 11.38 -7.89 -1.97
N VAL A 26 11.96 -6.79 -1.50
CA VAL A 26 12.81 -6.72 -0.30
C VAL A 26 12.10 -5.86 0.76
N PHE A 27 12.11 -6.33 2.00
CA PHE A 27 11.50 -5.65 3.14
C PHE A 27 12.56 -4.98 4.01
N THR A 28 12.13 -4.05 4.86
CA THR A 28 13.02 -3.26 5.73
C THR A 28 13.78 -4.10 6.76
N ASP A 29 13.35 -5.33 7.04
CA ASP A 29 14.05 -6.28 7.91
C ASP A 29 15.13 -7.10 7.18
N GLY A 30 15.37 -6.80 5.89
CA GLY A 30 16.31 -7.50 5.03
C GLY A 30 15.79 -8.82 4.45
N SER A 31 14.59 -9.25 4.84
CA SER A 31 13.95 -10.40 4.21
C SER A 31 13.49 -10.08 2.79
N SER A 32 13.31 -11.11 1.97
CA SER A 32 12.81 -10.96 0.61
C SER A 32 11.82 -12.06 0.26
N ALA A 33 10.88 -11.75 -0.63
CA ALA A 33 9.94 -12.74 -1.13
C ALA A 33 9.65 -12.57 -2.61
N ARG A 34 9.36 -13.71 -3.23
CA ARG A 34 8.78 -13.79 -4.56
C ARG A 34 7.27 -13.57 -4.44
N THR A 35 6.76 -12.59 -5.15
CA THR A 35 5.33 -12.26 -5.14
C THR A 35 4.63 -12.95 -6.32
N ASP A 36 3.41 -13.44 -6.11
CA ASP A 36 2.66 -14.17 -7.12
C ASP A 36 1.16 -13.85 -7.02
N LEU A 37 0.47 -13.89 -8.16
CA LEU A 37 -0.99 -13.83 -8.21
C LEU A 37 -1.54 -15.25 -8.20
N ILE A 38 -2.12 -15.66 -7.08
CA ILE A 38 -2.63 -17.02 -6.91
C ILE A 38 -3.91 -17.19 -7.73
N ARG A 39 -3.90 -18.14 -8.66
CA ARG A 39 -5.10 -18.49 -9.43
C ARG A 39 -5.80 -19.73 -8.88
N LEU A 40 -7.05 -19.57 -8.47
CA LEU A 40 -7.94 -20.64 -8.03
C LEU A 40 -8.92 -21.00 -9.14
N ASN A 41 -9.13 -22.30 -9.42
CA ASN A 41 -10.19 -22.74 -10.33
C ASN A 41 -11.57 -22.41 -9.74
N PRO A 42 -12.51 -21.78 -10.48
CA PRO A 42 -12.59 -21.60 -11.94
C PRO A 42 -12.05 -20.29 -12.53
N GLY A 43 -10.87 -19.83 -12.10
CA GLY A 43 -10.21 -18.63 -12.63
C GLY A 43 -10.32 -17.40 -11.71
N ILE A 44 -10.51 -17.62 -10.41
CA ILE A 44 -10.55 -16.58 -9.38
C ILE A 44 -9.12 -16.24 -8.97
N ASP A 45 -8.74 -14.99 -9.16
CA ASP A 45 -7.44 -14.48 -8.75
C ASP A 45 -7.45 -14.11 -7.27
N ALA A 46 -6.33 -14.30 -6.59
CA ALA A 46 -6.22 -14.16 -5.15
C ALA A 46 -4.80 -13.81 -4.70
N TYR A 47 -4.68 -13.20 -3.53
CA TYR A 47 -3.40 -12.86 -2.90
C TYR A 47 -3.21 -13.63 -1.60
N SER A 48 -1.95 -13.91 -1.26
CA SER A 48 -1.59 -14.52 0.02
C SER A 48 -1.89 -13.59 1.19
N LEU A 49 -2.52 -14.12 2.24
CA LEU A 49 -2.72 -13.42 3.52
C LEU A 49 -1.70 -13.80 4.59
N ASP A 50 -0.77 -14.69 4.26
CA ASP A 50 0.24 -15.17 5.20
C ASP A 50 1.58 -15.37 4.51
N TYR A 51 2.53 -14.49 4.82
CA TYR A 51 3.91 -14.58 4.37
C TYR A 51 4.59 -15.90 4.73
N ALA A 52 4.31 -16.45 5.92
CA ALA A 52 4.88 -17.72 6.37
C ALA A 52 4.06 -18.95 5.91
N GLY A 53 2.97 -18.71 5.18
CA GLY A 53 2.04 -19.75 4.76
C GLY A 53 2.64 -20.68 3.70
N VAL A 54 2.20 -21.93 3.70
CA VAL A 54 2.70 -22.94 2.76
C VAL A 54 1.85 -22.99 1.49
N ALA A 55 2.50 -22.88 0.32
CA ALA A 55 1.85 -23.17 -0.95
C ALA A 55 1.62 -24.68 -1.12
N PRO A 56 0.48 -25.12 -1.69
CA PRO A 56 0.19 -26.53 -1.82
C PRO A 56 1.06 -27.20 -2.90
N SER A 57 1.62 -28.37 -2.56
CA SER A 57 2.38 -29.23 -3.49
C SER A 57 1.49 -30.14 -4.34
N ARG A 58 0.20 -30.28 -3.98
CA ARG A 58 -0.82 -31.06 -4.68
C ARG A 58 -2.11 -30.25 -4.85
N PRO A 59 -2.99 -30.59 -5.80
CA PRO A 59 -4.29 -29.95 -5.90
C PRO A 59 -4.99 -29.93 -4.53
N SER A 60 -5.32 -28.72 -4.07
CA SER A 60 -5.85 -28.48 -2.72
C SER A 60 -7.12 -27.66 -2.80
N ARG A 61 -8.14 -28.10 -2.07
CA ARG A 61 -9.47 -27.49 -2.13
C ARG A 61 -9.60 -26.36 -1.11
N TYR A 62 -10.14 -25.25 -1.60
CA TYR A 62 -10.41 -24.03 -0.85
C TYR A 62 -11.91 -23.83 -0.77
N ARG A 63 -12.38 -23.34 0.39
CA ARG A 63 -13.76 -22.92 0.58
C ARG A 63 -13.82 -21.41 0.77
N PRO A 64 -14.80 -20.73 0.17
CA PRO A 64 -15.10 -19.35 0.49
C PRO A 64 -15.40 -19.21 1.98
N ALA A 65 -14.85 -18.17 2.60
CA ALA A 65 -15.10 -17.83 3.99
C ALA A 65 -15.02 -16.31 4.18
N ASN A 66 -15.60 -15.82 5.29
CA ASN A 66 -15.46 -14.43 5.71
C ASN A 66 -14.07 -14.19 6.31
N TRP A 67 -13.65 -12.93 6.37
CA TRP A 67 -12.38 -12.52 6.99
C TRP A 67 -12.16 -13.05 8.41
N SER A 68 -13.22 -13.22 9.19
CA SER A 68 -13.15 -13.80 10.55
C SER A 68 -12.60 -15.24 10.58
N ALA A 69 -12.64 -15.97 9.47
CA ALA A 69 -12.09 -17.32 9.35
C ALA A 69 -10.57 -17.34 9.13
N VAL A 70 -9.95 -16.20 8.83
CA VAL A 70 -8.49 -16.07 8.76
C VAL A 70 -7.92 -16.31 10.15
N ARG A 71 -6.94 -17.22 10.24
CA ARG A 71 -6.41 -17.69 11.54
C ARG A 71 -5.51 -16.66 12.21
N ASN A 72 -4.74 -15.93 11.41
CA ASN A 72 -3.87 -14.88 11.90
C ASN A 72 -4.73 -13.77 12.54
N ALA A 73 -4.76 -13.76 13.87
CA ALA A 73 -5.59 -12.83 14.63
C ALA A 73 -5.18 -11.37 14.43
N ALA A 74 -3.88 -11.10 14.20
CA ALA A 74 -3.39 -9.76 13.88
C ALA A 74 -3.92 -9.29 12.53
N ALA A 75 -3.90 -10.15 11.50
CA ALA A 75 -4.45 -9.85 10.18
C ALA A 75 -5.97 -9.56 10.22
N ARG A 76 -6.71 -10.18 11.15
CA ARG A 76 -8.16 -9.97 11.28
C ARG A 76 -8.56 -8.52 11.58
N ALA A 77 -7.65 -7.71 12.14
CA ALA A 77 -7.91 -6.32 12.43
C ALA A 77 -7.92 -5.39 11.20
N TYR A 78 -7.51 -5.89 10.02
CA TYR A 78 -7.24 -5.07 8.85
C TYR A 78 -8.12 -5.42 7.63
N GLU A 79 -9.38 -5.86 7.84
CA GLU A 79 -10.29 -6.20 6.72
C GLU A 79 -10.54 -4.99 5.81
N ALA A 80 -10.72 -3.80 6.38
CA ALA A 80 -11.04 -2.60 5.62
C ALA A 80 -9.87 -2.13 4.75
N GLU A 81 -8.65 -2.23 5.27
CA GLU A 81 -7.42 -1.91 4.56
C GLU A 81 -7.18 -2.89 3.41
N VAL A 82 -7.34 -4.19 3.66
CA VAL A 82 -7.17 -5.21 2.61
C VAL A 82 -8.29 -5.13 1.57
N ASP A 83 -9.53 -4.82 1.96
CA ASP A 83 -10.63 -4.52 1.04
C ASP A 83 -10.30 -3.32 0.15
N TRP A 84 -9.80 -2.23 0.72
CA TRP A 84 -9.33 -1.08 -0.06
C TRP A 84 -8.34 -1.55 -1.12
N ILE A 85 -7.27 -2.21 -0.68
CA ILE A 85 -6.16 -2.65 -1.55
C ILE A 85 -6.73 -3.46 -2.72
N ILE A 86 -7.51 -4.51 -2.46
CA ILE A 86 -8.08 -5.37 -3.50
C ILE A 86 -8.91 -4.60 -4.52
N ARG A 87 -9.72 -3.62 -4.09
CA ARG A 87 -10.60 -2.85 -4.99
C ARG A 87 -9.87 -1.91 -5.92
N ASN A 88 -8.64 -1.58 -5.59
CA ASN A 88 -7.88 -0.51 -6.23
C ASN A 88 -6.45 -0.95 -6.58
N SER A 89 -6.26 -2.25 -6.68
CA SER A 89 -5.02 -2.88 -7.13
C SER A 89 -5.29 -3.77 -8.33
N PHE A 90 -4.25 -4.40 -8.84
CA PHE A 90 -4.40 -5.46 -9.83
C PHE A 90 -5.04 -6.70 -9.15
N PRO A 91 -5.83 -7.53 -9.87
CA PRO A 91 -6.37 -7.32 -11.23
C PRO A 91 -7.67 -6.53 -11.29
N THR A 92 -8.24 -6.09 -10.15
CA THR A 92 -9.51 -5.32 -10.13
C THR A 92 -9.43 -4.06 -10.99
N LEU A 93 -8.26 -3.39 -10.96
CA LEU A 93 -7.90 -2.33 -11.89
C LEU A 93 -6.79 -2.82 -12.83
N GLY A 94 -6.95 -2.53 -14.13
CA GLY A 94 -5.90 -2.77 -15.12
C GLY A 94 -4.71 -1.83 -14.92
N THR A 95 -3.53 -2.23 -15.41
CA THR A 95 -2.27 -1.50 -15.19
C THR A 95 -2.29 -0.05 -15.72
N ALA A 96 -2.98 0.22 -16.83
CA ALA A 96 -3.15 1.57 -17.36
C ALA A 96 -3.92 2.49 -16.40
N GLU A 97 -5.01 1.98 -15.82
CA GLU A 97 -5.82 2.73 -14.85
C GLU A 97 -5.06 2.94 -13.53
N LEU A 98 -4.38 1.90 -13.04
CA LEU A 98 -3.51 2.01 -11.86
C LEU A 98 -2.43 3.07 -12.07
N SER A 99 -1.74 3.03 -13.22
CA SER A 99 -0.69 3.99 -13.55
C SER A 99 -1.21 5.42 -13.58
N ARG A 100 -2.43 5.62 -14.12
CA ARG A 100 -3.10 6.93 -14.12
C ARG A 100 -3.36 7.42 -12.69
N ARG A 101 -3.93 6.58 -11.83
CA ARG A 101 -4.25 6.91 -10.42
C ARG A 101 -3.00 7.21 -9.59
N VAL A 102 -1.99 6.33 -9.65
CA VAL A 102 -0.72 6.49 -8.91
C VAL A 102 0.01 7.77 -9.35
N ARG A 103 -0.04 8.11 -10.64
CA ARG A 103 0.51 9.37 -11.17
C ARG A 103 -0.28 10.59 -10.72
N ALA A 104 -1.61 10.53 -10.73
CA ALA A 104 -2.46 11.61 -10.24
C ALA A 104 -2.24 11.88 -8.73
N ALA A 105 -1.88 10.84 -7.97
CA ALA A 105 -1.50 10.94 -6.56
C ALA A 105 -0.03 11.39 -6.35
N GLY A 106 0.75 11.63 -7.41
CA GLY A 106 2.12 12.15 -7.32
C GLY A 106 3.22 11.11 -7.06
N HIS A 107 2.90 9.82 -6.99
CA HIS A 107 3.88 8.77 -6.68
C HIS A 107 4.69 8.31 -7.90
N LEU A 108 4.09 8.31 -9.09
CA LEU A 108 4.74 7.82 -10.32
C LEU A 108 5.20 8.98 -11.21
N ARG A 109 6.48 8.96 -11.60
CA ARG A 109 7.08 9.93 -12.55
C ARG A 109 7.21 9.32 -13.95
N GLY A 110 7.13 10.16 -14.97
CA GLY A 110 7.24 9.74 -16.37
C GLY A 110 5.96 9.14 -16.98
N GLY A 111 6.01 8.83 -18.28
CA GLY A 111 4.83 8.45 -19.08
C GLY A 111 4.57 6.94 -19.22
N SER A 112 5.45 6.08 -18.70
CA SER A 112 5.30 4.63 -18.81
C SER A 112 4.31 4.06 -17.79
N ASN A 113 3.60 3.01 -18.17
CA ASN A 113 2.67 2.31 -17.28
C ASN A 113 3.38 1.21 -16.48
N LEU A 114 2.77 0.85 -15.36
CA LEU A 114 3.07 -0.35 -14.58
C LEU A 114 2.98 -1.59 -15.46
N ALA A 115 3.94 -2.50 -15.32
CA ALA A 115 3.80 -3.87 -15.80
C ALA A 115 2.97 -4.70 -14.81
N GLU A 116 2.39 -5.81 -15.27
CA GLU A 116 1.58 -6.68 -14.42
C GLU A 116 2.37 -7.25 -13.25
N HIS A 117 3.63 -7.64 -13.46
CA HIS A 117 4.50 -8.15 -12.39
C HIS A 117 4.73 -7.10 -11.30
N GLU A 118 5.03 -5.85 -11.69
CA GLU A 118 5.23 -4.74 -10.76
C GLU A 118 3.95 -4.48 -9.95
N ALA A 119 2.78 -4.53 -10.61
CA ALA A 119 1.50 -4.32 -9.96
C ALA A 119 1.16 -5.46 -8.98
N ILE A 120 1.41 -6.72 -9.36
CA ILE A 120 1.24 -7.89 -8.49
C ILE A 120 2.15 -7.78 -7.28
N ALA A 121 3.42 -7.41 -7.47
CA ALA A 121 4.41 -7.31 -6.40
C ALA A 121 4.03 -6.25 -5.36
N ALA A 122 3.69 -5.04 -5.83
CA ALA A 122 3.26 -3.95 -4.98
C ALA A 122 1.97 -4.30 -4.21
N THR A 123 1.01 -4.95 -4.88
CA THR A 123 -0.25 -5.37 -4.25
C THR A 123 0.00 -6.40 -3.14
N GLN A 124 0.80 -7.43 -3.42
CA GLN A 124 1.10 -8.48 -2.44
C GLN A 124 1.88 -7.92 -1.24
N ALA A 125 2.85 -7.02 -1.49
CA ALA A 125 3.59 -6.32 -0.44
C ALA A 125 2.68 -5.43 0.42
N ALA A 126 1.75 -4.70 -0.19
CA ALA A 126 0.79 -3.86 0.54
C ALA A 126 -0.17 -4.70 1.41
N ILE A 127 -0.57 -5.90 0.96
CA ILE A 127 -1.35 -6.83 1.80
C ILE A 127 -0.52 -7.30 3.00
N TRP A 128 0.73 -7.74 2.77
CA TRP A 128 1.60 -8.22 3.85
C TRP A 128 2.03 -7.14 4.85
N HIS A 129 2.02 -5.87 4.45
CA HIS A 129 2.14 -4.74 5.37
C HIS A 129 1.14 -4.85 6.52
N PHE A 130 -0.13 -5.08 6.21
CA PHE A 130 -1.18 -5.16 7.21
C PHE A 130 -1.34 -6.55 7.82
N THR A 131 -1.19 -7.62 7.04
CA THR A 131 -1.44 -8.99 7.52
C THR A 131 -0.27 -9.59 8.29
N ASN A 132 0.95 -9.15 8.00
CA ASN A 132 2.19 -9.72 8.53
C ASN A 132 3.14 -8.69 9.15
N GLY A 133 2.85 -7.38 9.07
CA GLY A 133 3.72 -6.32 9.58
C GLY A 133 4.97 -6.09 8.73
N LEU A 134 5.00 -6.62 7.50
CA LEU A 134 6.17 -6.54 6.62
C LEU A 134 6.14 -5.23 5.83
N ARG A 135 7.10 -4.36 6.11
CA ARG A 135 7.22 -3.06 5.43
C ARG A 135 8.14 -3.21 4.23
N LEU A 136 7.63 -2.90 3.02
CA LEU A 136 8.46 -2.86 1.83
C LEU A 136 9.61 -1.86 2.05
N ASP A 137 10.81 -2.23 1.62
CA ASP A 137 11.93 -1.30 1.66
C ASP A 137 11.79 -0.25 0.55
N ASN A 138 11.26 0.91 0.94
CA ASN A 138 11.10 2.09 0.11
C ASN A 138 12.11 3.19 0.49
N ARG A 139 13.22 2.83 1.15
CA ARG A 139 14.26 3.80 1.49
C ARG A 139 15.08 4.15 0.24
N PRO A 140 15.19 5.45 -0.11
CA PRO A 140 16.09 5.89 -1.17
C PRO A 140 17.54 5.46 -0.93
N LEU A 141 18.16 4.83 -1.92
CA LEU A 141 19.55 4.36 -1.85
C LEU A 141 20.58 5.50 -1.93
N ASN A 142 20.15 6.69 -2.33
CA ASN A 142 20.98 7.91 -2.40
C ASN A 142 20.88 8.78 -1.14
N VAL A 143 20.17 8.32 -0.09
CA VAL A 143 20.05 9.04 1.18
C VAL A 143 20.93 8.36 2.24
N PRO A 144 21.94 9.06 2.78
CA PRO A 144 22.83 8.55 3.83
C PRO A 144 22.07 8.04 5.07
N VAL A 145 22.60 7.02 5.74
CA VAL A 145 22.16 6.55 7.07
C VAL A 145 22.68 7.43 8.19
N ALA A 146 23.85 8.04 7.99
CA ALA A 146 24.46 8.94 8.95
C ALA A 146 25.22 10.03 8.19
N VAL A 147 25.22 11.23 8.77
CA VAL A 147 26.01 12.37 8.32
C VAL A 147 26.79 12.87 9.51
N THR A 148 28.12 12.97 9.37
CA THR A 148 29.01 13.52 10.39
C THR A 148 29.64 14.77 9.84
N ASP A 149 29.40 15.89 10.52
CA ASP A 149 29.96 17.19 10.17
C ASP A 149 31.20 17.47 11.03
N GLU A 150 32.34 17.59 10.37
CA GLU A 150 33.62 17.95 10.94
C GLU A 150 34.14 19.20 10.23
N PRO A 151 34.98 20.03 10.89
CA PRO A 151 35.53 21.22 10.25
C PRO A 151 36.19 20.93 8.89
N GLY A 152 35.59 21.45 7.82
CA GLY A 152 36.06 21.28 6.44
C GLY A 152 35.78 19.91 5.83
N VAL A 153 35.03 19.02 6.50
CA VAL A 153 34.75 17.66 6.02
C VAL A 153 33.34 17.23 6.43
N LEU A 154 32.50 16.94 5.42
CA LEU A 154 31.18 16.36 5.64
C LEU A 154 31.21 14.87 5.23
N THR A 155 31.04 13.96 6.17
CA THR A 155 31.10 12.51 5.94
C THR A 155 29.70 11.90 5.89
N PHE A 156 29.47 11.03 4.92
CA PHE A 156 28.22 10.35 4.64
C PHE A 156 28.42 8.84 4.68
N GLU A 157 27.67 8.18 5.54
CA GLU A 157 27.56 6.72 5.56
C GLU A 157 26.28 6.29 4.85
N PHE A 158 26.36 5.25 4.03
CA PHE A 158 25.23 4.61 3.38
C PHE A 158 25.01 3.20 3.96
N ASP A 159 23.77 2.73 3.92
CA ASP A 159 23.40 1.39 4.44
C ASP A 159 24.06 0.27 3.63
N ASP A 160 24.07 0.46 2.31
CA ASP A 160 24.71 -0.40 1.31
C ASP A 160 25.94 0.29 0.71
N ASP A 161 26.42 -0.25 -0.42
CA ASP A 161 27.53 0.27 -1.21
C ASP A 161 27.00 0.98 -2.48
N PRO A 162 26.32 2.15 -2.41
CA PRO A 162 25.77 2.79 -3.60
C PRO A 162 26.89 3.32 -4.49
N GLN A 163 26.72 3.18 -5.79
CA GLN A 163 27.57 3.81 -6.78
C GLN A 163 27.02 5.21 -7.10
N LEU A 164 27.78 6.26 -6.80
CA LEU A 164 27.34 7.63 -7.08
C LEU A 164 27.70 8.06 -8.51
N ALA A 165 26.74 8.63 -9.24
CA ALA A 165 26.92 9.31 -10.52
C ALA A 165 27.14 10.81 -10.39
N GLY A 166 26.88 11.38 -9.22
CA GLY A 166 26.95 12.82 -9.02
C GLY A 166 26.52 13.24 -7.63
N TYR A 167 26.80 14.49 -7.31
CA TYR A 167 26.32 15.16 -6.12
C TYR A 167 25.93 16.61 -6.43
N ALA A 168 25.04 17.15 -5.63
CA ALA A 168 24.69 18.57 -5.62
C ALA A 168 24.85 19.08 -4.20
N VAL A 169 25.38 20.28 -4.05
CA VAL A 169 25.58 20.95 -2.76
C VAL A 169 24.88 22.30 -2.83
N GLU A 170 24.06 22.58 -1.84
CA GLU A 170 23.58 23.92 -1.54
C GLU A 170 24.44 24.47 -0.40
N LEU A 171 25.10 25.60 -0.64
CA LEU A 171 26.00 26.19 0.34
C LEU A 171 26.03 27.71 0.24
N THR A 172 26.45 28.32 1.34
CA THR A 172 26.78 29.74 1.47
C THR A 172 28.23 29.88 1.91
N THR A 173 29.01 30.73 1.24
CA THR A 173 30.42 30.96 1.57
C THR A 173 30.83 32.42 1.37
N ALA A 174 31.64 32.96 2.27
CA ALA A 174 32.19 34.32 2.14
C ALA A 174 33.33 34.43 1.10
N GLY A 175 34.00 33.33 0.80
CA GLY A 175 35.12 33.25 -0.14
C GLY A 175 34.94 32.15 -1.19
N ALA A 176 35.80 32.15 -2.20
CA ALA A 176 35.82 31.04 -3.17
C ALA A 176 36.40 29.77 -2.50
N VAL A 177 35.72 28.63 -2.68
CA VAL A 177 36.09 27.35 -2.08
C VAL A 177 36.17 26.26 -3.14
N SER A 178 36.91 25.19 -2.83
CA SER A 178 37.00 24.00 -3.67
C SER A 178 36.50 22.79 -2.90
N LEU A 179 35.56 22.07 -3.49
CA LEU A 179 35.00 20.83 -2.95
C LEU A 179 35.62 19.64 -3.66
N GLN A 180 35.92 18.58 -2.90
CA GLN A 180 36.46 17.33 -3.44
C GLN A 180 35.74 16.15 -2.78
N LEU A 181 35.16 15.25 -3.58
CA LEU A 181 34.52 14.05 -3.06
C LEU A 181 35.57 12.94 -2.88
N GLN A 182 35.52 12.28 -1.73
CA GLN A 182 36.33 11.11 -1.40
C GLN A 182 35.44 9.91 -1.10
N LYS A 183 36.00 8.72 -1.26
CA LYS A 183 35.32 7.43 -1.08
C LYS A 183 36.14 6.50 -0.18
N SER A 184 35.45 5.69 0.62
CA SER A 184 36.07 4.74 1.56
C SER A 184 35.19 3.50 1.79
N LEU A 185 35.82 2.35 2.01
CA LEU A 185 35.14 1.11 2.37
C LEU A 185 34.95 0.96 3.89
N ASP A 186 35.86 1.54 4.67
CA ASP A 186 36.02 1.34 6.13
C ASP A 186 35.78 2.62 6.94
N GLY A 187 35.63 3.77 6.28
CA GLY A 187 35.49 5.09 6.91
C GLY A 187 36.82 5.65 7.42
N THR A 188 37.93 4.91 7.28
CA THR A 188 39.26 5.30 7.79
C THR A 188 40.26 5.56 6.67
N THR A 189 40.20 4.78 5.59
CA THR A 189 41.09 4.89 4.44
C THR A 189 40.38 5.60 3.30
N TRP A 190 40.82 6.82 2.98
CA TRP A 190 40.13 7.70 2.03
C TRP A 190 40.88 7.82 0.70
N ARG A 191 40.13 7.85 -0.40
CA ARG A 191 40.65 8.09 -1.75
C ARG A 191 39.81 9.10 -2.47
N ASP A 192 40.44 9.96 -3.26
CA ASP A 192 39.74 10.90 -4.12
C ASP A 192 38.88 10.19 -5.17
N VAL A 193 37.66 10.69 -5.35
CA VAL A 193 36.83 10.35 -6.51
C VAL A 193 37.35 11.17 -7.68
N ALA A 194 37.83 10.47 -8.72
CA ALA A 194 38.39 11.10 -9.91
C ALA A 194 37.38 12.07 -10.55
N ALA A 195 37.86 13.27 -10.92
CA ALA A 195 37.05 14.32 -11.51
C ALA A 195 35.80 14.71 -10.69
N SER A 196 35.85 14.62 -9.36
CA SER A 196 34.78 15.09 -8.47
C SER A 196 34.96 16.53 -7.99
N GLY A 197 36.10 17.15 -8.26
CA GLY A 197 36.40 18.53 -7.88
C GLY A 197 35.37 19.54 -8.40
N LEU A 198 34.97 20.46 -7.54
CA LEU A 198 34.02 21.54 -7.85
C LEU A 198 34.48 22.84 -7.19
N ASN A 199 34.73 23.87 -8.00
CA ASN A 199 35.06 25.20 -7.51
C ASN A 199 33.78 26.02 -7.38
N VAL A 200 33.59 26.64 -6.22
CA VAL A 200 32.40 27.40 -5.86
C VAL A 200 32.82 28.84 -5.53
N PRO A 201 32.26 29.86 -6.21
CA PRO A 201 32.54 31.25 -5.89
C PRO A 201 31.89 31.67 -4.56
N ALA A 202 32.28 32.84 -4.04
CA ALA A 202 31.62 33.47 -2.90
C ALA A 202 30.12 33.73 -3.17
N GLY A 203 29.30 33.59 -2.14
CA GLY A 203 27.85 33.76 -2.18
C GLY A 203 27.10 32.49 -1.79
N HIS A 204 25.79 32.52 -2.04
CA HIS A 204 24.87 31.40 -1.82
C HIS A 204 24.44 30.80 -3.15
N GLY A 205 24.35 29.47 -3.24
CA GLY A 205 23.76 28.80 -4.39
C GLY A 205 23.86 27.28 -4.38
N THR A 206 23.19 26.66 -5.36
CA THR A 206 23.24 25.21 -5.60
C THR A 206 24.21 24.87 -6.72
N TYR A 207 25.22 24.06 -6.42
CA TYR A 207 26.25 23.62 -7.36
C TYR A 207 26.17 22.13 -7.58
N ARG A 208 26.33 21.68 -8.83
CA ARG A 208 26.17 20.27 -9.22
C ARG A 208 27.42 19.73 -9.88
N ARG A 209 27.83 18.52 -9.51
CA ARG A 209 28.92 17.79 -10.14
C ARG A 209 28.45 16.41 -10.59
N ARG A 210 28.64 16.12 -11.88
CA ARG A 210 28.54 14.75 -12.42
C ARG A 210 29.89 14.06 -12.34
N LEU A 211 29.85 12.76 -12.07
CA LEU A 211 31.00 11.88 -11.96
C LEU A 211 31.08 10.97 -13.18
N GLY A 212 32.29 10.57 -13.56
CA GLY A 212 32.51 9.64 -14.66
C GLY A 212 32.01 8.23 -14.32
N LEU A 213 31.60 7.47 -15.34
CA LEU A 213 31.22 6.06 -15.16
C LEU A 213 32.36 5.29 -14.49
N GLY A 214 32.05 4.47 -13.49
CA GLY A 214 33.05 3.63 -12.82
C GLY A 214 33.94 4.34 -11.78
N THR A 215 33.88 5.66 -11.67
CA THR A 215 34.74 6.43 -10.73
C THR A 215 34.46 6.12 -9.26
N THR A 216 33.25 5.65 -8.96
CA THR A 216 32.78 5.26 -7.64
C THR A 216 32.57 3.76 -7.51
N THR A 217 33.10 2.93 -8.42
CA THR A 217 33.03 1.46 -8.30
C THR A 217 34.07 0.94 -7.31
N SER A 218 33.66 0.05 -6.41
CA SER A 218 34.56 -0.73 -5.53
C SER A 218 34.76 -2.15 -6.04
N GLU A 219 33.70 -2.77 -6.56
CA GLU A 219 33.72 -4.15 -7.01
C GLU A 219 32.91 -4.32 -8.30
N THR A 220 33.49 -5.04 -9.25
CA THR A 220 32.83 -5.48 -10.49
C THR A 220 32.62 -6.99 -10.42
N ARG A 221 31.36 -7.44 -10.35
CA ARG A 221 31.01 -8.86 -10.50
C ARG A 221 30.24 -9.08 -11.79
N PRO A 222 30.66 -10.03 -12.66
CA PRO A 222 29.89 -10.40 -13.84
C PRO A 222 28.47 -10.83 -13.44
N GLY A 223 27.44 -10.23 -14.07
CA GLY A 223 26.03 -10.58 -13.86
C GLY A 223 25.36 -9.99 -12.61
N ARG A 224 26.01 -9.11 -11.86
CA ARG A 224 25.38 -8.31 -10.78
C ARG A 224 25.60 -6.81 -11.01
N ALA A 225 24.72 -5.98 -10.45
CA ALA A 225 24.93 -4.54 -10.41
C ALA A 225 26.28 -4.21 -9.75
N HIS A 226 27.00 -3.23 -10.30
CA HIS A 226 28.26 -2.74 -9.74
C HIS A 226 28.02 -2.19 -8.33
N ARG A 227 28.93 -2.50 -7.40
CA ARG A 227 28.91 -1.95 -6.05
C ARG A 227 29.83 -0.73 -5.96
N GLY A 228 29.38 0.28 -5.23
CA GLY A 228 30.14 1.46 -4.88
C GLY A 228 30.74 1.36 -3.49
N TYR A 229 30.67 2.43 -2.70
CA TYR A 229 31.33 2.51 -1.39
C TYR A 229 30.30 2.80 -0.31
N ARG A 230 30.51 2.25 0.89
CA ARG A 230 29.69 2.54 2.07
C ARG A 230 29.87 3.98 2.55
N PHE A 231 31.10 4.51 2.48
CA PHE A 231 31.42 5.83 2.98
C PHE A 231 31.85 6.77 1.86
N TYR A 232 31.30 7.97 1.87
CA TYR A 232 31.74 9.10 1.06
C TYR A 232 31.97 10.30 1.98
N ARG A 233 32.86 11.21 1.60
CA ARG A 233 32.96 12.49 2.30
C ARG A 233 33.27 13.61 1.33
N LEU A 234 32.72 14.78 1.59
CA LEU A 234 33.00 16.00 0.87
C LEU A 234 34.04 16.80 1.67
N VAL A 235 35.24 16.92 1.10
CA VAL A 235 36.31 17.73 1.68
C VAL A 235 36.25 19.12 1.09
N VAL A 236 36.28 20.13 1.95
CA VAL A 236 36.22 21.54 1.58
C VAL A 236 37.60 22.17 1.79
N ALA A 237 38.21 22.61 0.70
CA ALA A 237 39.45 23.37 0.71
C ALA A 237 39.15 24.87 0.55
N GLY A 238 39.87 25.71 1.29
CA GLY A 238 39.61 27.15 1.40
C GLY A 238 38.85 27.57 2.67
N ALA A 239 38.79 26.67 3.66
CA ALA A 239 38.06 26.78 4.94
C ALA A 239 38.55 27.89 5.90
N GLU A 240 39.34 28.86 5.44
CA GLU A 240 39.61 30.10 6.20
C GLU A 240 38.41 31.06 6.20
N HIS A 241 37.36 30.72 5.45
CA HIS A 241 36.11 31.48 5.35
C HIS A 241 34.98 30.71 6.05
N ASP A 242 34.02 31.44 6.62
CA ASP A 242 32.78 30.85 7.11
C ASP A 242 32.02 30.22 5.93
N ILE A 243 31.77 28.91 6.02
CA ILE A 243 31.07 28.10 5.03
C ILE A 243 29.92 27.39 5.74
N GLU A 244 28.73 27.56 5.21
CA GLU A 244 27.52 26.88 5.65
C GLU A 244 27.05 25.96 4.52
N ILE A 245 26.95 24.66 4.79
CA ILE A 245 26.41 23.68 3.84
C ILE A 245 24.97 23.40 4.27
N ASP A 246 24.02 23.84 3.46
CA ASP A 246 22.59 23.69 3.72
C ASP A 246 22.10 22.28 3.41
N ASP A 247 22.50 21.74 2.25
CA ASP A 247 22.08 20.41 1.80
C ASP A 247 23.10 19.77 0.85
N VAL A 248 23.18 18.43 0.90
CA VAL A 248 23.94 17.63 -0.06
C VAL A 248 23.08 16.47 -0.55
N THR A 249 22.80 16.47 -1.85
CA THR A 249 22.03 15.40 -2.49
C THR A 249 22.89 14.60 -3.46
N PHE A 250 22.62 13.30 -3.55
CA PHE A 250 23.38 12.39 -4.39
C PHE A 250 22.54 11.83 -5.53
N THR A 251 23.19 11.60 -6.67
CA THR A 251 22.63 10.88 -7.82
C THR A 251 23.35 9.53 -7.95
N LEU A 252 22.62 8.45 -8.22
CA LEU A 252 23.18 7.11 -8.38
C LEU A 252 23.58 6.80 -9.82
N HIS A 253 24.60 5.96 -9.98
CA HIS A 253 25.06 5.41 -11.24
C HIS A 253 24.48 4.01 -11.44
N GLY A 254 23.54 3.86 -12.38
CA GLY A 254 22.77 2.62 -12.47
C GLY A 254 21.98 2.32 -11.18
N SER A 255 21.31 1.16 -11.17
CA SER A 255 20.30 0.75 -10.16
C SER A 255 19.11 1.71 -10.01
N GLY A 256 17.95 1.17 -9.60
CA GLY A 256 16.77 1.97 -9.27
C GLY A 256 17.04 2.89 -8.08
N HIS A 257 16.10 3.78 -7.78
CA HIS A 257 16.18 4.68 -6.62
C HIS A 257 16.08 3.91 -5.30
N TYR A 258 15.54 2.69 -5.34
CA TYR A 258 15.29 1.83 -4.19
C TYR A 258 15.85 0.41 -4.43
N ARG A 259 15.89 -0.41 -3.36
CA ARG A 259 16.18 -1.85 -3.47
C ARG A 259 15.12 -2.61 -4.26
N ASN A 260 13.89 -2.11 -4.20
CA ASN A 260 12.75 -2.56 -5.01
C ASN A 260 12.65 -1.71 -6.29
N ALA A 261 11.98 -2.21 -7.32
CA ALA A 261 11.72 -1.40 -8.51
C ALA A 261 10.93 -0.13 -8.16
N ASP A 262 11.34 1.04 -8.68
CA ASP A 262 10.72 2.34 -8.38
C ASP A 262 9.20 2.34 -8.53
N ARG A 263 8.70 1.62 -9.53
CA ARG A 263 7.27 1.48 -9.79
C ARG A 263 6.53 0.62 -8.79
N VAL A 264 7.18 -0.43 -8.28
CA VAL A 264 6.66 -1.26 -7.19
C VAL A 264 6.53 -0.41 -5.93
N VAL A 265 7.57 0.36 -5.60
CA VAL A 265 7.56 1.30 -4.47
C VAL A 265 6.44 2.32 -4.62
N ALA A 266 6.32 2.97 -5.78
CA ALA A 266 5.30 3.98 -6.04
C ALA A 266 3.86 3.44 -5.87
N LEU A 267 3.56 2.25 -6.39
CA LEU A 267 2.25 1.64 -6.22
C LEU A 267 2.02 1.16 -4.78
N TYR A 268 3.04 0.57 -4.14
CA TYR A 268 2.95 0.16 -2.74
C TYR A 268 2.62 1.34 -1.82
N ASP A 269 3.35 2.45 -1.94
CA ASP A 269 3.11 3.67 -1.13
C ASP A 269 1.70 4.22 -1.36
N HIS A 270 1.23 4.23 -2.61
CA HIS A 270 -0.12 4.65 -2.95
C HIS A 270 -1.18 3.75 -2.29
N LEU A 271 -1.02 2.43 -2.36
CA LEU A 271 -1.96 1.45 -1.79
C LEU A 271 -1.99 1.52 -0.26
N VAL A 272 -0.84 1.62 0.40
CA VAL A 272 -0.75 1.73 1.87
C VAL A 272 -1.37 3.04 2.35
N ALA A 273 -1.02 4.18 1.73
CA ALA A 273 -1.60 5.47 2.09
C ALA A 273 -3.13 5.50 1.88
N GLY A 274 -3.62 4.92 0.79
CA GLY A 274 -5.04 4.74 0.53
C GLY A 274 -5.72 3.90 1.62
N ALA A 275 -5.18 2.73 1.91
CA ALA A 275 -5.70 1.80 2.91
C ALA A 275 -5.78 2.43 4.31
N GLU A 276 -4.73 3.12 4.75
CA GLU A 276 -4.74 3.87 6.02
C GLU A 276 -5.81 4.96 6.04
N SER A 277 -6.01 5.66 4.92
CA SER A 277 -7.06 6.66 4.77
C SER A 277 -8.46 6.04 4.86
N ALA A 278 -8.68 4.87 4.26
CA ALA A 278 -9.94 4.13 4.45
C ALA A 278 -10.17 3.77 5.89
N ARG A 279 -9.14 3.26 6.60
CA ARG A 279 -9.32 2.87 8.00
C ARG A 279 -9.84 4.04 8.83
N ARG A 280 -9.27 5.24 8.63
CA ARG A 280 -9.70 6.46 9.34
C ARG A 280 -11.10 6.91 8.94
N SER A 281 -11.49 6.67 7.69
CA SER A 281 -12.77 7.14 7.15
C SER A 281 -13.91 6.14 7.30
N THR A 282 -13.62 4.86 7.54
CA THR A 282 -14.62 3.77 7.54
C THR A 282 -15.55 3.87 8.74
N VAL A 283 -16.83 4.08 8.46
CA VAL A 283 -17.94 4.05 9.42
C VAL A 283 -18.74 2.77 9.19
N ALA A 284 -18.75 1.89 10.18
CA ALA A 284 -19.55 0.67 10.13
C ALA A 284 -21.04 1.03 9.99
N PRO A 285 -21.80 0.35 9.10
CA PRO A 285 -23.23 0.60 8.93
C PRO A 285 -24.00 0.45 10.25
N ARG A 286 -24.79 1.45 10.60
CA ARG A 286 -25.61 1.52 11.82
C ARG A 286 -26.94 2.22 11.51
N LEU A 287 -27.98 1.78 12.22
CA LEU A 287 -29.25 2.50 12.35
C LEU A 287 -29.40 2.97 13.79
N THR A 288 -29.60 4.26 14.01
CA THR A 288 -29.87 4.86 15.33
C THR A 288 -31.36 5.02 15.52
N ALA A 289 -31.84 4.75 16.74
CA ALA A 289 -33.26 4.79 17.09
C ALA A 289 -33.60 5.93 18.08
N ASP A 290 -32.66 6.85 18.33
CA ASP A 290 -32.73 7.84 19.41
C ASP A 290 -33.91 8.82 19.30
N ARG A 291 -34.48 8.95 18.10
CA ARG A 291 -35.59 9.85 17.77
C ARG A 291 -36.85 9.10 17.32
N VAL A 292 -36.86 7.77 17.43
CA VAL A 292 -37.94 6.94 16.87
C VAL A 292 -39.22 7.15 17.66
N VAL A 293 -40.28 7.53 16.96
CA VAL A 293 -41.65 7.58 17.46
C VAL A 293 -42.50 6.54 16.73
N LEU A 294 -43.37 5.87 17.48
CA LEU A 294 -44.40 4.99 16.93
C LEU A 294 -45.66 5.81 16.65
N GLY A 295 -46.00 6.00 15.38
CA GLY A 295 -47.15 6.80 14.95
C GLY A 295 -48.01 6.03 13.96
N GLY A 296 -49.18 5.54 14.41
CA GLY A 296 -50.10 4.78 13.56
C GLY A 296 -49.43 3.57 12.92
N ALA A 297 -49.36 3.55 11.59
CA ALA A 297 -48.70 2.50 10.80
C ALA A 297 -47.23 2.81 10.42
N SER A 298 -46.59 3.79 11.06
CA SER A 298 -45.21 4.19 10.76
C SER A 298 -44.33 4.31 12.02
N MET A 299 -43.04 4.04 11.84
CA MET A 299 -42.01 4.07 12.87
C MET A 299 -40.77 4.78 12.34
N GLY A 300 -40.28 5.78 13.06
CA GLY A 300 -39.06 6.53 12.72
C GLY A 300 -39.02 7.92 13.36
N PRO A 301 -38.03 8.76 13.02
CA PRO A 301 -36.93 8.48 12.09
C PRO A 301 -35.86 7.57 12.69
N PHE A 302 -35.32 6.68 11.85
CA PHE A 302 -34.06 5.98 12.09
C PHE A 302 -32.92 6.70 11.37
N GLY A 303 -31.86 7.08 12.07
CA GLY A 303 -30.69 7.69 11.45
C GLY A 303 -29.79 6.64 10.81
N PHE A 304 -29.57 6.72 9.49
CA PHE A 304 -28.65 5.82 8.81
C PHE A 304 -27.22 6.37 8.80
N HIS A 305 -26.29 5.61 9.39
CA HIS A 305 -24.87 5.95 9.39
C HIS A 305 -24.09 4.83 8.71
N ALA A 306 -23.29 5.18 7.70
CA ALA A 306 -22.38 4.26 7.02
C ALA A 306 -21.28 5.08 6.36
N THR A 307 -20.27 4.40 5.79
CA THR A 307 -19.23 5.12 5.06
C THR A 307 -19.66 5.57 3.66
N ASP A 308 -20.60 4.87 3.04
CA ASP A 308 -21.08 5.19 1.69
C ASP A 308 -22.59 4.93 1.62
N ALA A 309 -23.21 5.41 0.55
CA ALA A 309 -24.62 5.22 0.31
C ALA A 309 -24.95 3.72 0.20
N ALA A 310 -26.07 3.29 0.78
CA ALA A 310 -26.46 1.89 0.82
C ALA A 310 -27.86 1.67 0.27
N THR A 311 -28.06 0.59 -0.46
CA THR A 311 -29.41 0.11 -0.75
C THR A 311 -29.98 -0.48 0.53
N LEU A 312 -31.12 0.03 0.99
CA LEU A 312 -31.83 -0.50 2.14
C LEU A 312 -33.05 -1.30 1.69
N THR A 313 -33.26 -2.45 2.31
CA THR A 313 -34.48 -3.26 2.13
C THR A 313 -35.05 -3.63 3.49
N VAL A 314 -36.35 -3.90 3.55
CA VAL A 314 -37.03 -4.30 4.79
C VAL A 314 -37.75 -5.64 4.58
N SER A 315 -37.76 -6.49 5.60
CA SER A 315 -38.43 -7.80 5.56
C SER A 315 -39.94 -7.69 5.36
N THR A 316 -40.53 -6.63 5.90
CA THR A 316 -41.98 -6.37 5.92
C THR A 316 -42.25 -4.87 5.95
N GLY A 317 -43.25 -4.41 5.20
CA GLY A 317 -43.55 -2.98 5.04
C GLY A 317 -42.69 -2.31 3.97
N GLU A 318 -42.49 -1.00 4.10
CA GLU A 318 -41.78 -0.15 3.14
C GLU A 318 -40.87 0.86 3.86
N ILE A 319 -39.74 1.20 3.23
CA ILE A 319 -38.84 2.26 3.70
C ILE A 319 -39.20 3.56 2.98
N VAL A 320 -39.50 4.61 3.76
CA VAL A 320 -39.95 5.91 3.25
C VAL A 320 -39.11 7.06 3.81
N ASP A 321 -39.09 8.18 3.09
CA ASP A 321 -38.47 9.44 3.53
C ASP A 321 -39.35 10.19 4.55
N ASP A 322 -38.88 11.34 5.04
CA ASP A 322 -39.60 12.21 6.00
C ASP A 322 -40.93 12.76 5.43
N ALA A 323 -41.03 12.90 4.10
CA ALA A 323 -42.27 13.25 3.41
C ALA A 323 -43.20 12.04 3.22
N GLY A 324 -42.79 10.86 3.66
CA GLY A 324 -43.53 9.62 3.53
C GLY A 324 -43.54 9.04 2.11
N ARG A 325 -42.59 9.40 1.25
CA ARG A 325 -42.45 8.83 -0.09
C ARG A 325 -41.52 7.61 -0.06
N PRO A 326 -41.79 6.56 -0.84
CA PRO A 326 -40.90 5.40 -0.96
C PRO A 326 -39.49 5.79 -1.41
N ILE A 327 -38.48 5.26 -0.74
CA ILE A 327 -37.09 5.41 -1.16
C ILE A 327 -36.74 4.28 -2.14
N GLN A 328 -36.44 4.61 -3.39
CA GLN A 328 -36.13 3.63 -4.44
C GLN A 328 -34.64 3.55 -4.83
N GLY A 329 -33.79 4.39 -4.24
CA GLY A 329 -32.35 4.45 -4.53
C GLY A 329 -31.48 4.26 -3.28
N PRO A 330 -30.15 4.27 -3.45
CA PRO A 330 -29.22 4.23 -2.33
C PRO A 330 -29.46 5.39 -1.35
N VAL A 331 -29.46 5.07 -0.05
CA VAL A 331 -29.61 6.03 1.04
C VAL A 331 -28.24 6.55 1.43
N SER A 332 -28.03 7.86 1.30
CA SER A 332 -26.78 8.51 1.73
C SER A 332 -26.60 8.47 3.25
N PRO A 333 -25.37 8.38 3.76
CA PRO A 333 -25.09 8.51 5.19
C PRO A 333 -25.65 9.82 5.77
N GLY A 334 -26.21 9.76 6.97
CA GLY A 334 -26.86 10.88 7.66
C GLY A 334 -28.34 11.07 7.30
N THR A 335 -28.87 10.29 6.35
CA THR A 335 -30.29 10.36 5.99
C THR A 335 -31.16 9.67 7.05
N ASP A 336 -32.26 10.33 7.41
CA ASP A 336 -33.32 9.75 8.24
C ASP A 336 -34.28 8.93 7.39
N ILE A 337 -34.60 7.72 7.86
CA ILE A 337 -35.55 6.82 7.20
C ILE A 337 -36.70 6.45 8.14
N HIS A 338 -37.86 6.15 7.57
CA HIS A 338 -39.02 5.66 8.31
C HIS A 338 -39.45 4.31 7.76
N LEU A 339 -39.97 3.46 8.65
CA LEU A 339 -40.62 2.21 8.28
C LEU A 339 -42.13 2.43 8.28
N ARG A 340 -42.81 2.02 7.21
CA ARG A 340 -44.27 2.08 7.08
C ARG A 340 -44.84 0.68 6.84
N GLY A 341 -45.94 0.35 7.51
CA GLY A 341 -46.60 -0.96 7.37
C GLY A 341 -45.82 -2.12 7.99
N ALA A 342 -44.76 -1.81 8.73
CA ALA A 342 -44.04 -2.74 9.57
C ALA A 342 -44.89 -2.96 10.84
N GLY A 343 -45.71 -4.01 10.83
CA GLY A 343 -46.59 -4.35 11.95
C GLY A 343 -45.83 -4.65 13.26
N PRO A 344 -46.54 -4.88 14.38
CA PRO A 344 -45.90 -5.22 15.65
C PRO A 344 -45.08 -6.51 15.54
N GLY A 345 -43.96 -6.56 16.26
CA GLY A 345 -43.01 -7.67 16.25
C GLY A 345 -41.59 -7.27 15.81
N THR A 346 -40.89 -8.25 15.25
CA THR A 346 -39.52 -8.10 14.75
C THR A 346 -39.53 -7.81 13.24
N VAL A 347 -38.80 -6.78 12.84
CA VAL A 347 -38.61 -6.37 11.45
C VAL A 347 -37.12 -6.31 11.18
N THR A 348 -36.69 -6.84 10.04
CA THR A 348 -35.28 -6.79 9.63
C THR A 348 -35.10 -5.76 8.54
N VAL A 349 -34.24 -4.77 8.78
CA VAL A 349 -33.74 -3.86 7.73
C VAL A 349 -32.38 -4.34 7.29
N THR A 350 -32.21 -4.64 6.01
CA THR A 350 -30.93 -5.04 5.43
C THR A 350 -30.33 -3.84 4.69
N ALA A 351 -29.12 -3.43 5.09
CA ALA A 351 -28.31 -2.46 4.38
C ALA A 351 -27.25 -3.16 3.53
N SER A 352 -27.20 -2.82 2.25
CA SER A 352 -26.18 -3.28 1.30
C SER A 352 -25.34 -2.10 0.83
N VAL A 353 -24.15 -1.93 1.42
CA VAL A 353 -23.16 -0.93 0.99
C VAL A 353 -22.35 -1.51 -0.17
N PRO A 354 -22.31 -0.85 -1.34
CA PRO A 354 -21.58 -1.35 -2.49
C PRO A 354 -20.08 -1.31 -2.26
N ALA A 355 -19.36 -2.25 -2.87
CA ALA A 355 -17.90 -2.24 -2.95
C ALA A 355 -17.42 -1.26 -4.04
N ALA A 356 -17.88 -0.01 -4.00
CA ALA A 356 -17.55 1.01 -4.99
C ALA A 356 -16.04 1.28 -5.02
N ARG A 357 -15.48 1.61 -6.19
CA ARG A 357 -14.01 1.76 -6.37
C ARG A 357 -13.41 2.82 -5.43
N ASP A 358 -14.09 3.95 -5.32
CA ASP A 358 -13.63 5.10 -4.53
C ASP A 358 -14.39 5.22 -3.19
N GLY A 359 -15.25 4.24 -2.89
CA GLY A 359 -16.01 4.15 -1.64
C GLY A 359 -15.26 3.40 -0.55
N PHE A 360 -15.87 3.34 0.62
CA PHE A 360 -15.32 2.66 1.80
C PHE A 360 -16.37 1.69 2.35
N GLY A 361 -15.96 0.49 2.73
CA GLY A 361 -16.86 -0.52 3.31
C GLY A 361 -17.26 -1.66 2.37
N GLY A 362 -16.35 -2.18 1.55
CA GLY A 362 -16.48 -3.53 1.00
C GLY A 362 -16.09 -4.59 2.04
N ARG A 363 -16.22 -5.87 1.66
CA ARG A 363 -15.77 -7.02 2.45
C ARG A 363 -14.74 -7.81 1.66
N VAL A 364 -13.80 -8.43 2.37
CA VAL A 364 -12.86 -9.35 1.76
C VAL A 364 -13.41 -10.77 1.86
N LEU A 365 -13.68 -11.37 0.70
CA LEU A 365 -13.89 -12.81 0.63
C LEU A 365 -12.54 -13.52 0.71
N THR A 366 -12.50 -14.58 1.51
CA THR A 366 -11.29 -15.36 1.72
C THR A 366 -11.46 -16.77 1.20
N GLY A 367 -10.38 -17.36 0.71
CA GLY A 367 -10.26 -18.78 0.46
C GLY A 367 -9.50 -19.45 1.60
N ILE A 368 -10.13 -20.40 2.27
CA ILE A 368 -9.47 -21.20 3.32
C ILE A 368 -9.34 -22.65 2.85
N ALA A 369 -8.11 -23.17 2.90
CA ALA A 369 -7.87 -24.59 2.68
C ALA A 369 -8.40 -25.40 3.87
N TYR A 370 -9.27 -26.36 3.58
CA TYR A 370 -9.87 -27.19 4.64
C TYR A 370 -9.19 -28.56 4.79
N GLU A 371 -8.43 -29.01 3.79
CA GLU A 371 -7.71 -30.30 3.85
C GLU A 371 -6.41 -30.23 4.64
N ASN A 372 -5.76 -29.06 4.65
CA ASN A 372 -4.54 -28.84 5.40
C ASN A 372 -4.49 -27.39 5.87
N HIS A 373 -4.57 -27.26 7.19
CA HIS A 373 -4.60 -26.01 7.91
C HIS A 373 -3.30 -25.20 7.90
N ARG A 374 -2.19 -25.79 7.43
CA ARG A 374 -0.92 -25.08 7.21
C ARG A 374 -0.86 -24.35 5.87
N LEU A 375 -1.80 -24.63 4.96
CA LEU A 375 -1.83 -23.97 3.67
C LEU A 375 -2.28 -22.52 3.82
N THR A 376 -1.65 -21.64 3.05
CA THR A 376 -1.85 -20.20 3.12
C THR A 376 -3.33 -19.82 2.90
N PRO A 377 -3.97 -19.08 3.81
CA PRO A 377 -5.23 -18.43 3.51
C PRO A 377 -5.02 -17.36 2.42
N VAL A 378 -6.02 -17.16 1.58
CA VAL A 378 -5.94 -16.19 0.47
C VAL A 378 -7.10 -15.21 0.51
N ALA A 379 -6.85 -13.97 0.10
CA ALA A 379 -7.86 -12.97 -0.18
C ALA A 379 -8.25 -13.06 -1.65
N LEU A 380 -9.53 -13.23 -1.94
CA LEU A 380 -10.03 -13.27 -3.31
C LEU A 380 -10.05 -11.85 -3.87
N ALA A 381 -9.50 -11.65 -5.07
CA ALA A 381 -9.53 -10.37 -5.77
C ALA A 381 -10.90 -10.11 -6.41
N THR A 382 -11.95 -10.18 -5.60
CA THR A 382 -13.34 -10.00 -6.01
C THR A 382 -14.01 -9.01 -5.05
N PRO A 383 -14.26 -7.77 -5.50
CA PRO A 383 -14.97 -6.78 -4.70
C PRO A 383 -16.32 -7.33 -4.24
N THR A 384 -16.60 -7.24 -2.94
CA THR A 384 -17.83 -7.78 -2.36
C THR A 384 -18.53 -6.73 -1.50
N PRO A 385 -19.84 -6.48 -1.67
CA PRO A 385 -20.55 -5.49 -0.89
C PRO A 385 -20.61 -5.86 0.60
N THR A 386 -20.70 -4.85 1.46
CA THR A 386 -21.02 -5.07 2.87
C THR A 386 -22.52 -5.16 3.05
N VAL A 387 -22.99 -6.32 3.52
CA VAL A 387 -24.40 -6.54 3.88
C VAL A 387 -24.54 -6.67 5.39
N VAL A 388 -25.39 -5.83 5.97
CA VAL A 388 -25.70 -5.80 7.41
C VAL A 388 -27.21 -5.91 7.60
N ASP A 389 -27.63 -6.82 8.47
CA ASP A 389 -29.03 -6.96 8.88
C ASP A 389 -29.19 -6.28 10.25
N PHE A 390 -30.15 -5.36 10.35
CA PHE A 390 -30.56 -4.71 11.58
C PHE A 390 -31.90 -5.29 12.01
N GLU A 391 -31.92 -5.92 13.17
CA GLU A 391 -33.14 -6.44 13.78
C GLU A 391 -33.78 -5.37 14.66
N ILE A 392 -35.01 -4.96 14.30
CA ILE A 392 -35.79 -3.95 15.00
C ILE A 392 -36.95 -4.66 15.67
N THR A 393 -36.96 -4.69 17.00
CA THR A 393 -38.04 -5.30 17.78
C THR A 393 -38.88 -4.23 18.45
N THR A 394 -40.17 -4.24 18.17
CA THR A 394 -41.15 -3.46 18.92
C THR A 394 -41.61 -4.26 20.13
N ARG A 395 -41.47 -3.70 21.33
CA ARG A 395 -42.08 -4.25 22.53
C ARG A 395 -43.39 -3.54 22.78
N THR A 396 -44.49 -4.29 22.74
CA THR A 396 -45.77 -3.80 23.22
C THR A 396 -45.70 -3.79 24.75
N THR A 397 -45.78 -2.61 25.35
CA THR A 397 -45.96 -2.44 26.81
C THR A 397 -47.40 -2.71 27.21
#